data_AF-A0A7V1D0M4-F1
#
_entry.id   AF-A0A7V1D0M4-F1
#
_cell.length_a   1.000
_cell.length_b   1.000
_cell.length_c   1.000
_cell.angle_alpha   90.00
_cell.angle_beta   90.00
_cell.angle_gamma   90.00
#
_symmetry.space_group_name_H-M   'P 1'
#
loop_
_entity.id
_entity.type
_entity.pdbx_description
1 polymer ?
#
loop_
_entity_poly.entity_id
_entity_poly.type
_entity_poly.pdbx_seq_one_letter_code
_entity_poly.pdbx_strand_id
1 'polypeptide(L)'
;MAHTTANKIEVINDKALLKAVEGRQIPKGLAEIKALMGTDRHTPEYVYNRVLTNNERTIICFTAGIQPMQQKDNFRDYSGEVRIKIHKAILQLQALVKAFTDANAMAPAKFVQNAPREHASTDYSHLTVSSH
;
A
#
# COMPACT_ATOMS: atom_id res chain seq x y z
N MET A 1 53.13 -16.15 54.46
CA MET A 1 51.71 -15.76 54.40
C MET A 1 51.55 -14.83 53.22
N ALA A 2 51.03 -15.35 52.10
CA ALA A 2 50.91 -14.62 50.85
C ALA A 2 49.53 -13.95 50.80
N HIS A 3 49.51 -12.61 50.80
CA HIS A 3 48.30 -11.83 50.61
C HIS A 3 48.05 -11.66 49.11
N THR A 4 47.11 -12.46 48.59
CA THR A 4 46.61 -12.30 47.22
C THR A 4 45.56 -11.20 47.20
N THR A 5 45.92 -10.06 46.62
CA THR A 5 45.01 -8.94 46.37
C THR A 5 44.08 -9.27 45.20
N ALA A 6 42.78 -9.44 45.48
CA ALA A 6 41.75 -9.62 44.46
C ALA A 6 41.49 -8.29 43.74
N ASN A 7 41.82 -8.23 42.45
CA ASN A 7 41.60 -7.09 41.58
C ASN A 7 40.13 -7.09 41.12
N LYS A 8 39.32 -6.16 41.65
CA LYS A 8 37.92 -5.97 41.23
C LYS A 8 37.90 -5.10 39.97
N ILE A 9 37.74 -5.73 38.81
CA ILE A 9 37.52 -5.03 37.54
C ILE A 9 36.06 -4.62 37.50
N GLU A 10 35.77 -3.35 37.80
CA GLU A 10 34.46 -2.77 37.57
C GLU A 10 34.30 -2.48 36.07
N VAL A 11 33.51 -3.32 35.41
CA VAL A 11 33.10 -3.13 34.02
C VAL A 11 32.22 -1.88 33.97
N ILE A 12 32.76 -0.77 33.48
CA ILE A 12 32.01 0.46 33.20
C ILE A 12 31.13 0.16 31.98
N ASN A 13 29.91 -0.30 32.24
CA ASN A 13 28.88 -0.51 31.24
C ASN A 13 28.29 0.86 30.86
N ASP A 14 29.01 1.61 30.03
CA ASP A 14 28.60 2.92 29.53
C ASP A 14 27.52 2.76 28.46
N LYS A 15 26.36 2.25 28.87
CA LYS A 15 25.13 2.32 28.09
C LYS A 15 24.69 3.77 28.11
N ALA A 16 25.07 4.52 27.08
CA ALA A 16 24.50 5.83 26.80
C ALA A 16 22.97 5.71 26.73
N LEU A 17 22.31 6.04 27.84
CA LEU A 17 20.87 6.22 27.90
C LEU A 17 20.54 7.41 27.00
N LEU A 18 19.97 7.14 25.83
CA LEU A 18 19.41 8.16 24.97
C LEU A 18 18.33 8.91 25.76
N LYS A 19 18.67 10.10 26.25
CA LYS A 19 17.68 10.98 26.88
C LYS A 19 16.69 11.41 25.81
N ALA A 20 15.42 11.07 26.00
CA ALA A 20 14.34 11.68 25.23
C ALA A 20 14.38 13.18 25.54
N VAL A 21 14.70 14.00 24.55
CA VAL A 21 14.57 15.46 24.67
C VAL A 21 13.09 15.78 24.54
N GLU A 22 12.40 15.87 25.68
CA GLU A 22 11.04 16.38 25.72
C GLU A 22 11.03 17.83 25.20
N GLY A 23 10.26 18.08 24.15
CA GLY A 23 9.99 19.43 23.67
C GLY A 23 11.08 20.04 22.77
N ARG A 24 11.55 19.33 21.74
CA ARG A 24 12.17 20.06 20.60
C ARG A 24 11.09 20.95 19.97
N GLN A 25 11.13 22.25 20.25
CA GLN A 25 10.41 23.23 19.45
C GLN A 25 10.79 23.00 17.99
N ILE A 26 9.77 22.72 17.16
CA ILE A 26 9.97 22.57 15.72
C ILE A 26 10.62 23.88 15.25
N PRO A 27 11.82 23.84 14.64
CA PRO A 27 12.48 25.05 14.17
C PRO A 27 11.52 25.83 13.28
N LYS A 28 11.43 27.15 13.47
CA LYS A 28 10.45 28.03 12.80
C LYS A 28 10.38 27.77 11.29
N GLY A 29 11.53 27.66 10.62
CA GLY A 29 11.59 27.33 9.19
C GLY A 29 11.02 25.95 8.85
N LEU A 30 11.21 24.92 9.68
CA LEU A 30 10.59 23.60 9.48
C LEU A 30 9.07 23.64 9.72
N ALA A 31 8.61 24.42 10.69
CA ALA A 31 7.18 24.62 10.95
C ALA A 31 6.52 25.37 9.79
N GLU A 32 7.16 26.40 9.26
CA GLU A 32 6.72 27.16 8.09
C GLU A 32 6.72 26.28 6.83
N ILE A 33 7.77 25.49 6.58
CA ILE A 33 7.80 24.54 5.46
C ILE A 33 6.70 23.48 5.62
N LYS A 34 6.49 22.94 6.81
CA LYS A 34 5.38 22.01 7.08
C LYS A 34 4.01 22.65 6.89
N ALA A 35 3.84 23.92 7.28
CA ALA A 35 2.61 24.67 7.07
C ALA A 35 2.38 24.96 5.57
N LEU A 36 3.43 25.31 4.83
CA LEU A 36 3.40 25.53 3.38
C LEU A 36 3.14 24.24 2.60
N MET A 37 3.61 23.10 3.09
CA MET A 37 3.35 21.79 2.49
C MET A 37 1.91 21.32 2.68
N GLY A 38 1.14 21.95 3.58
CA GLY A 38 -0.30 21.77 3.77
C GLY A 38 -0.68 20.34 4.19
N THR A 39 -1.34 20.21 5.34
CA THR A 39 -2.04 18.96 5.71
C THR A 39 -3.04 18.49 4.67
N ASP A 40 -3.46 19.39 3.78
CA ASP A 40 -4.37 19.13 2.66
C ASP A 40 -3.90 17.99 1.75
N ARG A 41 -2.58 17.83 1.55
CA ARG A 41 -2.01 16.75 0.74
C ARG A 41 -2.15 15.36 1.35
N HIS A 42 -2.49 15.29 2.64
CA HIS A 42 -2.67 14.04 3.39
C HIS A 42 -4.15 13.73 3.68
N THR A 43 -5.07 14.39 2.98
CA THR A 43 -6.50 14.11 3.09
C THR A 43 -6.91 12.97 2.15
N PRO A 44 -7.88 12.11 2.53
CA PRO A 44 -8.46 11.12 1.63
C PRO A 44 -9.01 11.77 0.35
N GLU A 45 -9.54 12.99 0.47
CA GLU A 45 -10.03 13.77 -0.65
C GLU A 45 -8.91 14.13 -1.64
N TYR A 46 -7.76 14.62 -1.16
CA TYR A 46 -6.64 14.92 -2.03
C TYR A 46 -6.14 13.68 -2.76
N VAL A 47 -5.96 12.57 -2.03
CA VAL A 47 -5.51 11.31 -2.64
C VAL A 47 -6.50 10.86 -3.71
N TYR A 48 -7.79 10.80 -3.38
CA TYR A 48 -8.81 10.39 -4.33
C TYR A 48 -8.87 11.32 -5.54
N ASN A 49 -8.94 12.64 -5.34
CA ASN A 49 -9.19 13.60 -6.43
C ASN A 49 -7.95 13.91 -7.29
N ARG A 50 -6.74 13.83 -6.72
CA ARG A 50 -5.51 14.33 -7.36
C ARG A 50 -4.43 13.28 -7.57
N VAL A 51 -4.39 12.23 -6.76
CA VAL A 51 -3.35 11.19 -6.86
C VAL A 51 -3.86 10.01 -7.67
N LEU A 52 -5.06 9.53 -7.37
CA LEU A 52 -5.63 8.37 -8.05
C LEU A 52 -6.11 8.73 -9.46
N THR A 53 -5.71 7.87 -10.41
CA THR A 53 -6.28 7.80 -11.76
C THR A 53 -7.72 7.30 -11.73
N ASN A 54 -8.44 7.47 -12.83
CA ASN A 54 -9.82 6.99 -12.94
C ASN A 54 -9.93 5.47 -12.72
N ASN A 55 -8.98 4.69 -13.25
CA ASN A 55 -8.96 3.23 -13.09
C ASN A 55 -8.80 2.84 -11.62
N GLU A 56 -7.87 3.47 -10.90
CA GLU A 56 -7.66 3.21 -9.48
C GLU A 56 -8.89 3.59 -8.63
N ARG A 57 -9.54 4.72 -8.96
CA ARG A 57 -10.81 5.10 -8.33
C ARG A 57 -11.89 4.06 -8.59
N THR A 58 -11.99 3.56 -9.83
CA THR A 58 -12.96 2.53 -10.20
C THR A 58 -12.72 1.23 -9.43
N ILE A 59 -11.47 0.78 -9.30
CA ILE A 59 -11.12 -0.42 -8.50
C ILE A 59 -11.61 -0.25 -7.06
N ILE A 60 -11.26 0.86 -6.41
CA ILE A 60 -11.65 1.10 -5.02
C ILE A 60 -13.17 1.20 -4.87
N CYS A 61 -13.84 1.89 -5.79
CA CYS A 61 -15.30 2.03 -5.76
C CYS A 61 -16.00 0.68 -5.97
N PHE A 62 -15.50 -0.14 -6.90
CA PHE A 62 -16.00 -1.48 -7.15
C PHE A 62 -15.83 -2.38 -5.92
N THR A 63 -14.65 -2.39 -5.31
CA THR A 63 -14.41 -3.12 -4.06
C THR A 63 -15.30 -2.64 -2.91
N ALA A 64 -15.65 -1.35 -2.88
CA ALA A 64 -16.60 -0.79 -1.92
C ALA A 64 -18.08 -1.12 -2.22
N GLY A 65 -18.37 -1.86 -3.31
CA GLY A 65 -19.71 -2.21 -3.74
C GLY A 65 -20.49 -1.05 -4.35
N ILE A 66 -19.79 -0.02 -4.85
CA ILE A 66 -20.39 1.15 -5.51
C ILE A 66 -20.54 0.82 -6.99
N GLN A 67 -21.74 1.02 -7.54
CA GLN A 67 -21.98 0.79 -8.96
C GLN A 67 -21.23 1.82 -9.82
N PRO A 68 -20.81 1.47 -11.04
CA PRO A 68 -20.09 2.40 -11.92
C PRO A 68 -20.82 3.74 -12.13
N MET A 69 -22.16 3.69 -12.27
CA MET A 69 -23.01 4.89 -12.45
C MET A 69 -23.08 5.79 -11.20
N GLN A 70 -22.71 5.26 -10.03
CA GLN A 70 -22.71 5.98 -8.76
C GLN A 70 -21.32 6.54 -8.40
N GLN A 71 -20.31 6.25 -9.21
CA GLN A 71 -18.97 6.80 -9.05
C GLN A 71 -19.04 8.33 -9.19
N LYS A 72 -18.33 9.03 -8.30
CA LYS A 72 -18.27 10.49 -8.27
C LYS A 72 -16.89 10.96 -8.67
N ASP A 73 -16.82 12.10 -9.33
CA ASP A 73 -15.56 12.71 -9.70
C ASP A 73 -14.79 13.24 -8.48
N ASN A 74 -15.50 13.77 -7.49
CA ASN A 74 -14.91 14.26 -6.25
C ASN A 74 -15.31 13.43 -5.04
N PHE A 75 -14.35 13.17 -4.17
CA PHE A 75 -14.54 12.42 -2.94
C PHE A 75 -15.57 13.06 -1.98
N ARG A 76 -15.66 14.39 -1.97
CA ARG A 76 -16.61 15.14 -1.14
C ARG A 76 -18.07 14.91 -1.54
N ASP A 77 -18.33 14.45 -2.75
CA ASP A 77 -19.68 14.23 -3.26
C ASP A 77 -20.28 12.90 -2.76
N TYR A 78 -19.46 12.05 -2.15
CA TYR A 78 -19.92 10.86 -1.45
C TYR A 78 -20.48 11.19 -0.07
N SER A 79 -21.53 10.48 0.33
CA SER A 79 -22.04 10.50 1.70
C SER A 79 -21.00 9.92 2.68
N GLY A 80 -21.12 10.25 3.97
CA GLY A 80 -20.23 9.73 5.01
C GLY A 80 -20.18 8.20 5.04
N GLU A 81 -21.33 7.53 4.87
CA GLU A 81 -21.40 6.07 4.80
C GLU A 81 -20.61 5.50 3.62
N VAL A 82 -20.71 6.12 2.45
CA VAL A 82 -19.97 5.67 1.26
C VAL A 82 -18.48 5.89 1.43
N ARG A 83 -18.06 7.00 2.05
CA ARG A 83 -16.64 7.24 2.38
C ARG A 83 -16.10 6.17 3.35
N ILE A 84 -16.90 5.71 4.31
CA ILE A 84 -16.53 4.61 5.20
C ILE A 84 -16.41 3.28 4.43
N LYS A 85 -17.31 3.01 3.48
CA LYS A 85 -17.19 1.82 2.60
C LYS A 85 -15.91 1.85 1.77
N ILE A 86 -15.59 3.01 1.19
CA ILE A 86 -14.33 3.23 0.46
C ILE A 86 -13.11 2.99 1.36
N HIS A 87 -13.14 3.50 2.60
CA HIS A 87 -12.06 3.24 3.57
C HIS A 87 -11.86 1.74 3.83
N LYS A 88 -12.95 0.99 4.08
CA LYS A 88 -12.89 -0.47 4.28
C LYS A 88 -12.34 -1.20 3.04
N ALA A 89 -12.75 -0.79 1.85
CA ALA A 89 -12.26 -1.36 0.60
C ALA A 89 -10.75 -1.20 0.43
N ILE A 90 -10.20 -0.02 0.77
CA ILE A 90 -8.76 0.23 0.73
C ILE A 90 -8.00 -0.73 1.67
N LEU A 91 -8.50 -0.91 2.90
CA LEU A 91 -7.89 -1.85 3.86
C LEU A 91 -7.94 -3.30 3.36
N GLN A 92 -9.03 -3.71 2.72
CA GLN A 92 -9.17 -5.05 2.13
C GLN A 92 -8.18 -5.27 0.99
N LEU A 93 -8.03 -4.30 0.09
CA LEU A 93 -7.05 -4.37 -1.00
C LEU A 93 -5.62 -4.48 -0.45
N GLN A 94 -5.28 -3.71 0.59
CA GLN A 94 -3.98 -3.82 1.26
C GLN A 94 -3.76 -5.22 1.85
N ALA A 95 -4.78 -5.81 2.48
CA ALA A 95 -4.69 -7.15 3.04
C ALA A 95 -4.46 -8.22 1.96
N LEU A 96 -5.11 -8.09 0.79
CA LEU A 96 -4.88 -8.97 -0.35
C LEU A 96 -3.44 -8.86 -0.86
N VAL A 97 -2.96 -7.65 -1.12
CA VAL A 97 -1.57 -7.43 -1.57
C VAL A 97 -0.56 -8.02 -0.58
N LYS A 98 -0.82 -7.86 0.73
CA LYS A 98 0.01 -8.45 1.79
C LYS A 98 0.02 -9.97 1.71
N ALA A 99 -1.13 -10.63 1.55
CA ALA A 99 -1.21 -12.09 1.47
C ALA A 99 -0.39 -12.67 0.31
N PHE A 100 -0.46 -12.04 -0.88
CA PHE A 100 0.35 -12.46 -2.03
C PHE A 100 1.84 -12.20 -1.84
N THR A 101 2.18 -11.08 -1.20
CA THR A 101 3.58 -10.71 -0.92
C THR A 101 4.20 -11.67 0.10
N ASP A 102 3.49 -11.94 1.21
CA ASP A 102 3.93 -12.85 2.26
C ASP A 102 4.13 -14.29 1.72
N ALA A 103 3.30 -14.73 0.78
CA ALA A 103 3.43 -16.02 0.11
C ALA A 103 4.54 -16.05 -0.97
N ASN A 104 5.25 -14.94 -1.20
CA ASN A 104 6.18 -14.75 -2.32
C ASN A 104 5.51 -15.12 -3.67
N ALA A 105 4.21 -14.83 -3.80
CA ALA A 105 3.40 -15.19 -4.96
C ALA A 105 3.32 -14.07 -6.00
N MET A 106 3.89 -12.89 -5.71
CA MET A 106 3.86 -11.72 -6.61
C MET A 106 4.78 -11.85 -7.84
N ALA A 107 5.63 -12.88 -7.91
CA ALA A 107 6.55 -13.06 -9.04
C ALA A 107 5.77 -13.35 -10.34
N PRO A 108 5.94 -12.57 -11.44
CA PRO A 108 5.16 -12.75 -12.67
C PRO A 108 5.21 -14.17 -13.23
N ALA A 109 6.37 -14.83 -13.15
CA ALA A 109 6.52 -16.22 -13.56
C ALA A 109 5.52 -17.14 -12.86
N LYS A 110 5.25 -16.94 -11.56
CA LYS A 110 4.32 -17.78 -10.78
C LYS A 110 2.86 -17.60 -11.19
N PHE A 111 2.48 -16.44 -11.72
CA PHE A 111 1.13 -16.21 -12.25
C PHE A 111 0.88 -16.94 -13.57
N VAL A 112 1.93 -17.24 -14.34
CA VAL A 112 1.82 -17.83 -15.69
C VAL A 112 2.21 -19.32 -15.70
N GLN A 113 3.06 -19.76 -14.77
CA GLN A 113 3.70 -21.09 -14.78
C GLN A 113 2.72 -22.27 -14.75
N ASN A 114 1.53 -22.09 -14.16
CA ASN A 114 0.48 -23.12 -14.08
C ASN A 114 -0.83 -22.70 -14.79
N ALA A 115 -0.79 -21.68 -15.64
CA ALA A 115 -1.95 -21.33 -16.46
C ALA A 115 -2.23 -22.49 -17.44
N PRO A 116 -3.50 -22.90 -17.64
CA PRO A 116 -3.85 -23.83 -18.70
C PRO A 116 -3.24 -23.33 -20.00
N ARG A 117 -2.45 -24.17 -20.68
CA ARG A 117 -1.98 -23.84 -22.03
C ARG A 117 -3.23 -23.64 -22.88
N GLU A 118 -3.39 -22.46 -23.47
CA GLU A 118 -4.36 -22.28 -24.55
C GLU A 118 -3.97 -23.27 -25.65
N HIS A 119 -4.63 -24.43 -25.69
CA HIS A 119 -4.63 -25.26 -26.87
C HIS A 119 -5.43 -24.48 -27.91
N ALA A 120 -4.75 -23.61 -28.65
CA ALA A 120 -5.24 -23.11 -29.92
C ALA A 120 -5.36 -24.31 -30.87
N SER A 121 -6.40 -25.13 -30.69
CA SER A 121 -6.87 -26.07 -31.70
C SER A 121 -7.62 -25.23 -32.72
N THR A 122 -6.90 -24.66 -33.67
CA THR A 122 -7.49 -24.22 -34.93
C THR A 122 -7.10 -25.24 -35.98
N ASP A 123 -7.70 -26.42 -35.87
CA ASP A 123 -7.65 -27.43 -36.91
C ASP A 123 -8.67 -27.06 -38.00
N TYR A 124 -8.21 -26.25 -38.96
CA TYR A 124 -8.97 -25.87 -40.15
C TYR A 124 -8.98 -26.96 -41.23
N SER A 125 -8.61 -28.22 -40.92
CA SER A 125 -8.58 -29.33 -41.87
C SER A 125 -9.93 -29.70 -42.50
N HIS A 126 -11.04 -29.14 -42.00
CA HIS A 126 -12.39 -29.36 -42.52
C HIS A 126 -12.89 -28.25 -43.47
N LEU A 127 -12.13 -27.17 -43.68
CA LEU A 127 -12.52 -26.12 -44.63
C LEU A 127 -12.04 -26.48 -46.05
N THR A 128 -12.79 -27.35 -46.73
CA THR A 128 -12.70 -27.46 -48.19
C THR A 128 -13.45 -26.28 -48.82
N VAL A 129 -12.69 -25.31 -49.35
CA VAL A 129 -13.27 -24.26 -50.19
C VAL A 129 -13.64 -24.89 -51.54
N SER A 130 -14.90 -25.30 -51.68
CA SER A 130 -15.44 -25.70 -52.97
C SER A 130 -15.63 -24.45 -53.82
N SER A 131 -14.76 -24.29 -54.83
CA SER A 131 -14.91 -23.24 -55.83
C SER A 131 -15.92 -23.73 -56.88
N HIS A 132 -17.03 -23.01 -57.05
CA HIS A 132 -17.95 -23.14 -58.18
C HIS A 132 -17.75 -21.98 -59.14
#